data_AF-A0A8E6LCM7-F1
#
_entry.id   AF-A0A8E6LCM7-F1
#
_cell.length_a   1.000
_cell.length_b   1.000
_cell.length_c   1.000
_cell.angle_alpha   90.00
_cell.angle_beta   90.00
_cell.angle_gamma   90.00
#
_symmetry.space_group_name_H-M   'P 1'
#
loop_
_entity.id
_entity.type
_entity.pdbx_description
1 polymer ?
#
loop_
_entity_poly.entity_id
_entity_poly.type
_entity_poly.pdbx_seq_one_letter_code
_entity_poly.pdbx_strand_id
1 'polypeptide(L)' 'MFVNEANQAADVLKDFPEMNLSNARVCDRKAHRDAWAESMTIFETQNIKAQEEIEALVKEIIL' A
#
# COMPACT_ATOMS: atom_id res chain seq x y z
N MET A 1 -14.10 4.69 14.03
CA MET A 1 -12.72 4.53 14.51
C MET A 1 -11.82 5.02 13.39
N PHE A 2 -11.21 6.19 13.55
CA PHE A 2 -10.36 6.76 12.50
C PHE A 2 -9.02 6.04 12.54
N VAL A 3 -8.71 5.29 11.48
CA VAL A 3 -7.42 4.65 11.27
C VAL A 3 -6.40 5.78 11.06
N ASN A 4 -5.52 5.98 12.05
CA ASN A 4 -4.52 7.07 12.08
C ASN A 4 -3.07 6.53 12.09
N GLU A 5 -2.92 5.20 12.16
CA GLU A 5 -1.65 4.50 12.27
C GLU A 5 -0.73 4.87 11.09
N ALA A 6 -1.28 5.00 9.89
CA ALA A 6 -0.52 5.40 8.70
C ALA A 6 0.04 6.83 8.80
N ASN A 7 -0.68 7.76 9.44
CA ASN A 7 -0.18 9.12 9.63
C ASN A 7 0.85 9.18 10.75
N GLN A 8 0.62 8.43 11.84
CA GLN A 8 1.59 8.32 12.93
C GLN A 8 2.90 7.70 12.46
N ALA A 9 2.84 6.66 11.62
CA ALA A 9 4.02 6.08 10.99
C ALA A 9 4.72 7.08 10.06
N ALA A 10 3.97 7.83 9.25
CA ALA A 10 4.53 8.87 8.39
C ALA A 10 5.23 9.98 9.20
N ASP A 11 4.70 10.35 10.37
CA ASP A 11 5.31 11.34 11.24
C ASP A 11 6.64 10.85 11.84
N VAL A 12 6.72 9.59 12.28
CA VAL A 12 7.98 8.98 12.77
C VAL A 12 9.03 8.92 11.67
N LEU A 13 8.63 8.64 10.43
CA LEU A 13 9.56 8.54 9.30
C LEU A 13 10.16 9.89 8.89
N LYS A 14 9.59 11.03 9.33
CA LYS A 14 10.18 12.37 9.10
C LYS A 14 11.51 12.56 9.84
N ASP A 15 11.77 11.78 10.88
CA ASP A 15 13.02 11.84 11.64
C ASP A 15 14.21 11.21 10.86
N PHE A 16 13.95 10.55 9.72
CA PHE A 16 14.94 9.88 8.87
C PHE A 16 14.99 10.51 7.46
N PRO A 17 15.60 11.71 7.31
CA PRO A 17 15.61 12.45 6.05
C PRO A 17 16.38 11.77 4.91
N GLU A 18 17.18 10.76 5.20
CA GLU A 18 17.84 9.91 4.20
C GLU A 18 16.87 9.02 3.41
N MET A 19 15.62 8.85 3.89
CA MET A 19 14.57 8.10 3.21
C MET A 19 13.46 9.05 2.76
N ASN A 20 13.04 8.93 1.50
CA ASN A 20 11.84 9.59 1.01
C ASN A 20 10.62 8.73 1.31
N LEU A 21 9.63 9.32 1.99
CA LEU A 21 8.36 8.65 2.24
C LEU A 21 7.56 8.52 0.95
N SER A 22 7.12 7.31 0.63
CA SER A 22 6.23 7.04 -0.51
C SER A 22 4.87 7.72 -0.32
N ASN A 23 4.36 8.31 -1.40
CA ASN A 23 3.02 8.90 -1.42
C ASN A 23 1.93 7.81 -1.55
N ALA A 24 2.26 6.67 -2.13
CA ALA A 24 1.39 5.51 -2.18
C ALA A 24 1.27 4.84 -0.80
N ARG A 25 0.05 4.45 -0.44
CA ARG A 25 -0.24 3.69 0.79
C ARG A 25 -0.88 2.36 0.43
N VAL A 26 -0.25 1.26 0.83
CA VAL A 26 -0.84 -0.07 0.71
C VAL A 26 -1.47 -0.43 2.04
N CYS A 27 -2.80 -0.57 2.05
CA CYS A 27 -3.52 -0.91 3.27
C CYS A 27 -3.62 -2.43 3.46
N ASP A 28 -3.74 -2.90 4.70
CA ASP A 28 -4.11 -4.30 4.92
C ASP A 28 -5.55 -4.53 4.42
N ARG A 29 -5.66 -5.40 3.42
CA ARG A 29 -6.93 -5.74 2.76
C ARG A 29 -7.02 -7.25 2.65
N LYS A 30 -8.22 -7.79 2.92
CA LYS A 30 -8.51 -9.22 2.74
C LYS A 30 -8.09 -9.72 1.34
N ALA A 31 -8.23 -8.88 0.31
CA ALA A 31 -7.83 -9.18 -1.06
C ALA A 31 -6.35 -9.59 -1.19
N HIS A 32 -5.41 -9.01 -0.43
CA HIS A 32 -4.02 -9.44 -0.45
C HIS A 32 -3.85 -10.85 0.11
N ARG A 33 -4.60 -11.19 1.16
CA ARG A 33 -4.57 -12.52 1.78
C ARG A 33 -5.22 -13.58 0.90
N ASP A 34 -6.36 -13.26 0.30
CA ASP A 34 -7.07 -14.13 -0.63
C ASP A 34 -6.21 -14.40 -1.88
N ALA A 35 -5.65 -13.35 -2.49
CA ALA A 35 -4.77 -13.46 -3.65
C ALA A 35 -3.56 -14.37 -3.36
N TRP A 36 -2.91 -14.19 -2.21
CA TRP A 36 -1.80 -15.05 -1.80
C TRP A 36 -2.23 -16.52 -1.64
N ALA A 37 -3.38 -16.77 -1.00
CA ALA A 37 -3.89 -18.12 -0.77
C ALA A 37 -4.25 -18.85 -2.07
N GLU A 38 -4.74 -18.11 -3.08
CA GLU A 38 -5.13 -18.64 -4.38
C GLU A 38 -4.00 -18.62 -5.42
N SER A 39 -2.78 -18.21 -5.03
CA SER A 39 -1.63 -18.04 -5.94
C SER A 39 -1.89 -17.05 -7.09
N MET A 40 -2.66 -16.00 -6.79
CA MET A 40 -3.05 -14.94 -7.72
C MET A 40 -2.35 -13.63 -7.34
N THR A 41 -2.23 -12.74 -8.33
CA THR A 41 -1.84 -11.35 -8.11
C THR A 41 -3.05 -10.51 -7.66
N ILE A 42 -2.78 -9.33 -7.09
CA ILE A 42 -3.86 -8.42 -6.67
C ILE A 42 -4.75 -7.97 -7.83
N PHE A 43 -4.20 -7.91 -9.05
CA PHE A 43 -4.88 -7.51 -10.27
C PHE A 43 -5.87 -8.56 -10.78
N GLU A 44 -5.75 -9.80 -10.34
CA GLU A 44 -6.70 -10.87 -10.66
C GLU A 44 -7.83 -10.98 -9.64
N THR A 45 -7.77 -10.20 -8.55
CA THR A 45 -8.88 -10.06 -7.60
C THR A 45 -9.96 -9.09 -8.10
N GLN A 46 -11.11 -9.04 -7.42
CA GLN A 46 -12.16 -8.05 -7.70
C GLN A 46 -12.04 -6.77 -6.83
N ASN A 47 -10.90 -6.57 -6.15
CA ASN A 47 -10.73 -5.43 -5.23
C ASN A 47 -10.05 -4.23 -5.92
N ILE A 48 -10.86 -3.37 -6.52
CA ILE A 48 -10.39 -2.18 -7.27
C ILE A 48 -9.48 -1.29 -6.40
N LYS A 49 -9.84 -1.05 -5.14
CA LYS A 49 -9.03 -0.20 -4.26
C LYS A 49 -7.63 -0.78 -3.98
N ALA A 50 -7.51 -2.09 -3.82
CA ALA A 50 -6.20 -2.73 -3.63
C ALA A 50 -5.36 -2.66 -4.91
N GLN A 51 -6.01 -2.75 -6.08
CA GLN A 51 -5.36 -2.60 -7.38
C GLN A 51 -4.83 -1.18 -7.56
N GLU A 52 -5.64 -0.16 -7.28
CA GLU A 52 -5.26 1.25 -7.36
C GLU A 52 -4.08 1.59 -6.44
N GLU A 53 -4.06 1.08 -5.20
CA GLU A 53 -2.95 1.29 -4.26
C GLU A 53 -1.64 0.69 -4.77
N ILE A 54 -1.68 -0.53 -5.29
CA ILE A 54 -0.50 -1.21 -5.85
C ILE A 54 -0.05 -0.55 -7.15
N GLU A 55 -0.98 -0.13 -8.01
CA GLU A 55 -0.66 0.61 -9.22
C GLU A 55 0.02 1.95 -8.91
N ALA A 56 -0.47 2.69 -7.91
CA ALA A 56 0.15 3.93 -7.46
C ALA A 56 1.58 3.70 -6.96
N LEU A 57 1.80 2.64 -6.16
CA LEU A 57 3.13 2.28 -5.68
C LEU A 57 4.07 1.89 -6.83
N VAL A 58 3.60 1.07 -7.77
CA VAL A 58 4.40 0.62 -8.92
C VAL A 58 4.78 1.81 -9.80
N LYS A 59 3.86 2.74 -10.03
CA LYS A 59 4.15 3.98 -10.78
C LYS A 59 5.21 4.83 -10.07
N GLU A 60 5.14 4.98 -8.75
CA GLU A 60 6.12 5.75 -7.98
C GLU A 60 7.53 5.11 -7.96
N ILE A 61 7.63 3.79 -8.11
CA ILE A 61 8.93 3.10 -8.15
C ILE A 61 9.56 3.14 -9.56
N ILE A 62 8.74 3.02 -10.61
CA ILE A 62 9.22 2.88 -11.99
C ILE A 62 9.40 4.24 -12.68
N LEU A 63 8.61 5.25 -12.33
CA LEU A 63 8.60 6.59 -12.94
C LEU A 63 9.19 7.62 -11.98
#